data_AF-A0A0C2N635-F1
#
_entry.id   AF-A0A0C2N635-F1
#
_cell.length_a   1.000
_cell.length_b   1.000
_cell.length_c   1.000
_cell.angle_alpha   90.00
_cell.angle_beta   90.00
_cell.angle_gamma   90.00
#
_symmetry.space_group_name_H-M   'P 1'
#
loop_
_entity.id
_entity.type
_entity.pdbx_description
1 polymer ?
#
loop_
_entity_poly.entity_id
_entity_poly.type
_entity_poly.pdbx_seq_one_letter_code
_entity_poly.pdbx_strand_id
1 'polypeptide(L)'
;MPRNDITLSSKIALLDKIKSQPLNTSYRRLAEITGVPKSTISRLYDKKVNCVRNRYYKKDKQEHSKENARWKDPDMEEALDQWFPIVSGKGVNINGPTLKTKPEELAKKLGRNDF
;
A
#
# COMPACT_ATOMS: atom_id res chain seq x y z
N MET A 1 -7.44 -31.36 0.56
CA MET A 1 -8.28 -30.22 0.97
C MET A 1 -7.96 -29.05 0.05
N PRO A 2 -8.91 -28.55 -0.75
CA PRO A 2 -8.69 -27.35 -1.57
C PRO A 2 -8.35 -26.16 -0.66
N ARG A 3 -7.41 -25.32 -1.11
CA ARG A 3 -7.10 -24.07 -0.40
C ARG A 3 -8.22 -23.07 -0.64
N ASN A 4 -8.93 -22.67 0.41
CA ASN A 4 -9.92 -21.61 0.34
C ASN A 4 -9.19 -20.27 0.38
N ASP A 5 -9.00 -19.66 -0.79
CA ASP A 5 -8.38 -18.35 -0.89
C ASP A 5 -9.36 -17.26 -0.42
N ILE A 6 -8.99 -16.59 0.66
CA ILE A 6 -9.80 -15.53 1.27
C ILE A 6 -9.39 -14.19 0.65
N THR A 7 -10.37 -13.47 0.10
CA THR A 7 -10.15 -12.14 -0.50
C THR A 7 -9.65 -11.13 0.54
N LEU A 8 -8.98 -10.07 0.09
CA LEU A 8 -8.47 -9.04 0.99
C LEU A 8 -9.60 -8.34 1.77
N SER A 9 -10.72 -8.05 1.12
CA SER A 9 -11.91 -7.45 1.76
C SER A 9 -12.44 -8.31 2.90
N SER A 10 -12.58 -9.62 2.66
CA SER A 10 -13.02 -10.57 3.70
C SER A 10 -12.03 -10.66 4.86
N LYS A 11 -10.71 -10.54 4.61
CA LYS A 11 -9.71 -10.48 5.68
C LYS A 11 -9.83 -9.23 6.54
N ILE A 12 -10.15 -8.08 5.93
CA ILE A 12 -10.35 -6.81 6.64
C ILE A 12 -11.60 -6.90 7.52
N ALA A 13 -12.73 -7.34 6.96
CA ALA A 13 -13.98 -7.52 7.71
C ALA A 13 -13.82 -8.49 8.89
N LEU A 14 -13.07 -9.58 8.69
CA LEU A 14 -12.75 -10.53 9.75
C LEU A 14 -11.88 -9.91 10.86
N LEU A 15 -10.88 -9.09 10.51
CA LEU A 15 -10.08 -8.35 11.49
C LEU A 15 -10.93 -7.38 12.31
N ASP A 16 -11.91 -6.73 11.69
CA ASP A 16 -12.82 -5.82 12.40
C ASP A 16 -13.72 -6.57 13.38
N LYS A 17 -14.27 -7.72 12.96
CA LYS A 17 -15.07 -8.58 13.82
C LYS A 17 -14.26 -9.15 15.00
N ILE A 18 -12.97 -9.39 14.83
CA ILE A 18 -12.07 -9.82 15.91
C ILE A 18 -11.77 -8.66 16.86
N LYS A 19 -11.50 -7.45 16.33
CA LYS A 19 -11.24 -6.25 17.15
C LYS A 19 -12.44 -5.80 17.98
N SER A 20 -13.66 -6.12 17.54
CA SER A 20 -14.87 -5.84 18.31
C SER A 20 -15.09 -6.82 19.47
N GLN A 21 -14.28 -7.87 19.60
CA GLN A 21 -14.35 -8.81 20.72
C GLN A 21 -13.59 -8.28 21.94
N PRO A 22 -13.91 -8.75 23.16
CA PRO A 22 -13.16 -8.39 24.36
C PRO A 22 -11.66 -8.69 24.21
N LEU A 23 -10.84 -7.76 24.72
CA LEU A 23 -9.41 -7.97 24.94
C LEU A 23 -9.27 -9.25 25.79
N ASN A 24 -8.56 -10.26 25.27
CA ASN A 24 -8.39 -11.61 25.83
C ASN A 24 -9.38 -12.70 25.37
N THR A 25 -10.15 -12.46 24.31
CA THR A 25 -10.90 -13.55 23.65
C THR A 25 -9.93 -14.58 23.08
N SER A 26 -10.02 -15.83 23.53
CA SER A 26 -9.11 -16.89 23.07
C SER A 26 -9.33 -17.21 21.58
N TYR A 27 -8.28 -17.64 20.88
CA TYR A 27 -8.39 -18.03 19.48
C TYR A 27 -9.42 -19.13 19.21
N ARG A 28 -9.68 -20.00 20.20
CA ARG A 28 -10.72 -21.02 20.11
C ARG A 28 -12.10 -20.37 20.05
N ARG A 29 -12.38 -19.43 20.96
CA ARG A 29 -13.62 -18.64 20.95
C ARG A 29 -13.75 -17.78 19.69
N LEU A 30 -12.66 -17.16 19.23
CA LEU A 30 -12.67 -16.41 17.97
C LEU A 30 -13.03 -17.31 16.78
N ALA A 31 -12.55 -18.55 16.74
CA ALA A 31 -12.93 -19.50 15.69
C ALA A 31 -14.42 -19.84 15.75
N GLU A 32 -14.98 -20.04 16.94
CA GLU A 32 -16.42 -20.27 17.14
C GLU A 32 -17.27 -19.07 16.67
N ILE A 33 -16.84 -17.84 17.00
CA ILE A 33 -17.58 -16.59 16.66
C ILE A 33 -17.48 -16.25 15.17
N THR A 34 -16.33 -16.50 14.56
CA THR A 34 -16.07 -16.12 13.17
C THR A 34 -16.38 -17.23 12.18
N GLY A 35 -16.49 -18.48 12.65
CA GLY A 35 -16.61 -19.68 11.81
C GLY A 35 -15.33 -20.00 11.02
N VAL A 36 -14.22 -19.33 11.35
CA VAL A 36 -12.96 -19.43 10.62
C VAL A 36 -11.95 -20.25 11.43
N PRO A 37 -11.17 -21.15 10.79
CA PRO A 37 -10.17 -21.95 11.50
C PRO A 37 -9.17 -21.09 12.28
N LYS A 38 -8.80 -21.56 13.48
CA LYS A 38 -7.81 -20.93 14.36
C LYS A 38 -6.50 -20.59 13.64
N SER A 39 -6.04 -21.46 12.73
CA SER A 39 -4.83 -21.24 11.92
C SER A 39 -4.93 -20.01 11.02
N THR A 40 -6.10 -19.79 10.41
CA THR A 40 -6.37 -18.60 9.59
C THR A 40 -6.39 -17.34 10.46
N ILE A 41 -7.04 -17.39 11.62
CA ILE A 41 -7.08 -16.26 12.56
C ILE A 41 -5.66 -15.88 13.01
N SER A 42 -4.84 -16.87 13.35
CA SER A 42 -3.43 -16.65 13.71
C SER A 42 -2.65 -15.97 12.59
N ARG A 43 -2.82 -16.42 11.33
CA ARG A 43 -2.16 -15.82 10.16
C ARG A 43 -2.64 -14.40 9.86
N LEU A 44 -3.85 -14.03 10.26
CA LEU A 44 -4.36 -12.67 10.10
C LEU A 44 -3.78 -11.71 11.13
N TYR A 45 -3.42 -12.22 12.30
CA TYR A 45 -2.67 -11.46 13.30
C TYR A 45 -1.19 -11.26 12.93
N ASP A 46 -0.65 -12.01 11.97
CA ASP A 46 0.71 -11.79 11.50
C ASP A 46 0.85 -10.36 10.96
N LYS A 47 1.95 -9.70 11.35
CA LYS A 47 2.30 -8.32 10.97
C LYS A 47 2.08 -8.05 9.47
N LYS A 48 2.34 -9.02 8.60
CA LYS A 48 2.16 -8.92 7.14
C LYS A 48 0.72 -8.57 6.74
N VAL A 49 -0.31 -9.15 7.35
CA VAL A 49 -1.71 -8.85 7.01
C VAL A 49 -2.10 -7.45 7.52
N ASN A 50 -1.63 -7.07 8.71
CA ASN A 50 -1.76 -5.70 9.21
C ASN A 50 -1.03 -4.68 8.32
N CYS A 51 0.13 -5.01 7.76
CA CYS A 51 0.83 -4.17 6.78
C CYS A 51 0.01 -3.99 5.51
N VAL A 52 -0.62 -5.05 4.99
CA VAL A 52 -1.49 -4.95 3.80
C VAL A 52 -2.74 -4.14 4.11
N ARG A 53 -3.34 -4.31 5.29
CA ARG A 53 -4.44 -3.47 5.77
C ARG A 53 -4.01 -2.00 5.81
N ASN A 54 -2.88 -1.68 6.41
CA ASN A 54 -2.36 -0.32 6.51
C ASN A 54 -2.06 0.27 5.11
N ARG A 55 -1.53 -0.53 4.19
CA ARG A 55 -1.29 -0.14 2.79
C ARG A 55 -2.59 0.09 2.01
N TYR A 56 -3.65 -0.67 2.30
CA TYR A 56 -4.97 -0.50 1.69
C TYR A 56 -5.62 0.81 2.12
N TYR A 57 -5.67 1.09 3.44
CA TYR A 57 -6.24 2.34 3.97
C TYR A 57 -5.37 3.58 3.71
N LYS A 58 -4.05 3.41 3.48
CA LYS A 58 -3.15 4.51 3.08
C LYS A 58 -3.18 4.84 1.59
N LYS A 59 -3.94 4.12 0.75
CA LYS A 59 -4.08 4.51 -0.67
C LYS A 59 -4.75 5.89 -0.84
N ASP A 60 -5.54 6.35 0.13
CA ASP A 60 -6.11 7.70 0.16
C ASP A 60 -5.23 8.73 0.89
N LYS A 61 -4.12 8.28 1.52
CA LYS A 61 -3.15 9.13 2.21
C LYS A 61 -1.74 8.70 1.84
N GLN A 62 -1.34 9.05 0.63
CA GLN A 62 0.07 9.22 0.28
C GLN A 62 0.59 10.49 0.97
N GLU A 63 0.53 10.53 2.29
CA GLU A 63 1.20 11.55 3.10
C GLU A 63 2.20 10.80 3.98
N HIS A 64 3.44 10.76 3.49
CA HIS A 64 4.66 10.40 4.20
C HIS A 64 4.68 9.03 4.90
N SER A 65 5.05 7.98 4.15
CA SER A 65 5.65 6.80 4.78
C SER A 65 7.03 7.17 5.29
N LYS A 66 7.30 6.86 6.57
CA LYS A 66 8.67 6.80 7.11
C LYS A 66 9.45 5.83 6.21
N GLU A 67 10.61 6.28 5.74
CA GLU A 67 11.46 5.65 4.72
C GLU A 67 11.14 6.01 3.26
N ASN A 68 10.75 7.26 3.00
CA ASN A 68 11.12 7.87 1.73
C ASN A 68 12.53 8.44 1.90
N ALA A 69 13.50 7.91 1.18
CA ALA A 69 14.55 8.77 0.66
C ALA A 69 13.81 9.86 -0.12
N ARG A 70 13.49 10.98 0.54
CA ARG A 70 12.97 12.17 -0.15
C ARG A 70 13.94 12.42 -1.28
N TRP A 71 13.43 12.57 -2.49
CA TRP A 71 14.28 13.06 -3.55
C TRP A 71 14.94 14.35 -3.04
N LYS A 72 16.19 14.60 -3.40
CA LYS A 72 16.91 15.82 -2.96
C LYS A 72 16.12 17.11 -3.24
N ASP A 73 15.16 17.02 -4.15
CA ASP A 73 14.36 18.10 -4.69
C ASP A 73 12.86 17.80 -4.56
N PRO A 74 12.19 18.33 -3.52
CA PRO A 74 10.75 18.16 -3.31
C PRO A 74 9.90 18.72 -4.45
N ASP A 75 10.36 19.81 -5.08
CA ASP A 75 9.64 20.48 -6.17
C ASP A 75 9.62 19.58 -7.41
N MET A 76 10.72 18.86 -7.67
CA MET A 76 10.79 17.88 -8.75
C MET A 76 9.92 16.64 -8.48
N GLU A 77 9.90 16.16 -7.24
CA GLU A 77 9.04 15.03 -6.83
C GLU A 77 7.57 15.37 -7.06
N GLU A 78 7.12 16.56 -6.63
CA GLU A 78 5.76 17.03 -6.85
C GLU A 78 5.42 17.20 -8.34
N ALA A 79 6.33 17.77 -9.13
CA ALA A 79 6.13 17.94 -10.57
C ALA A 79 5.99 16.60 -11.31
N LEU A 80 6.75 15.58 -10.90
CA LEU A 80 6.67 14.23 -11.47
C LEU A 80 5.39 13.50 -11.05
N ASP A 81 4.99 13.65 -9.79
CA ASP A 81 3.74 13.10 -9.26
C ASP A 81 2.51 13.69 -9.95
N GLN A 82 2.55 14.96 -10.35
CA GLN A 82 1.50 15.59 -11.16
C GLN A 82 1.56 15.18 -12.63
N TRP A 83 2.76 15.05 -13.21
CA TRP A 83 2.96 14.72 -14.62
C TRP A 83 2.54 13.27 -14.97
N PHE A 84 2.86 12.31 -14.11
CA PHE A 84 2.68 10.89 -14.40
C PHE A 84 1.20 10.49 -14.63
N PRO A 85 0.23 10.90 -13.80
CA PRO A 85 -1.19 10.63 -14.04
C PRO A 85 -1.72 11.28 -15.33
N ILE A 86 -1.25 12.49 -15.66
CA ILE A 86 -1.68 13.22 -16.88
C ILE A 86 -1.26 12.46 -18.14
N VAL A 87 -0.05 11.91 -18.16
CA VAL A 87 0.47 11.17 -19.32
C VAL A 87 -0.09 9.75 -19.38
N SER A 88 -0.25 9.08 -18.24
CA SER A 88 -0.87 7.77 -18.17
C SER A 88 -2.36 7.82 -18.58
N GLY A 89 -3.09 8.87 -18.21
CA GLY A 89 -4.48 9.09 -18.62
C GLY A 89 -4.68 9.37 -20.11
N LYS A 90 -3.62 9.77 -20.83
CA LYS A 90 -3.62 9.96 -22.28
C LYS A 90 -3.31 8.69 -23.07
N GLY A 91 -3.17 7.53 -22.39
CA GLY A 91 -2.87 6.25 -23.04
C GLY A 91 -1.42 6.14 -23.54
N VAL A 92 -0.52 7.02 -23.10
CA VAL A 92 0.90 6.95 -23.44
C VAL A 92 1.55 5.87 -22.56
N ASN A 93 2.18 4.88 -23.20
CA ASN A 93 2.87 3.82 -22.47
C ASN A 93 4.19 4.35 -21.91
N ILE A 94 4.24 4.61 -20.62
CA ILE A 94 5.43 5.13 -19.95
C ILE A 94 6.32 3.95 -19.56
N ASN A 95 7.40 3.74 -20.31
CA ASN A 95 8.39 2.71 -20.02
C ASN A 95 9.37 3.16 -18.92
N GLY A 96 10.05 2.19 -18.28
CA GLY A 96 11.06 2.46 -17.24
C GLY A 96 12.15 3.47 -17.63
N PRO A 97 12.69 3.46 -18.87
CA PRO A 97 13.62 4.49 -19.32
C PRO A 97 13.00 5.89 -19.37
N THR A 98 11.76 6.02 -19.85
CA THR A 98 11.04 7.30 -19.93
C THR A 98 10.82 7.92 -18.54
N LEU A 99 10.58 7.08 -17.53
CA LEU A 99 10.48 7.49 -16.12
C LEU A 99 11.80 8.02 -15.56
N LYS A 100 12.95 7.55 -16.04
CA LYS A 100 14.27 8.02 -15.61
C LYS A 100 14.69 9.30 -16.33
N THR A 101 14.39 9.41 -17.61
CA THR A 101 14.79 10.56 -18.44
C THR A 101 13.99 11.83 -18.14
N LYS A 102 12.73 11.72 -17.70
CA LYS A 102 11.93 12.93 -17.40
C LYS A 102 12.42 13.77 -16.23
N PRO A 103 12.80 13.20 -15.08
CA PRO A 103 13.46 13.94 -14.01
C PRO A 103 14.67 14.74 -14.52
N GLU A 104 15.55 14.12 -15.34
CA GLU A 104 16.74 14.76 -15.91
C GLU A 104 16.39 15.92 -16.87
N GLU A 105 15.36 15.75 -17.72
CA GLU A 105 14.88 16.83 -18.58
C GLU A 105 14.30 18.01 -17.78
N LEU A 106 13.59 17.73 -16.69
CA LEU A 106 13.06 18.76 -15.80
C LEU A 106 14.21 19.49 -15.07
N ALA A 107 15.23 18.75 -14.61
CA ALA A 107 16.43 19.32 -14.00
C ALA A 107 17.15 20.29 -14.93
N LYS A 108 17.38 19.86 -16.18
CA LYS A 108 18.01 20.68 -17.23
C LYS A 108 17.22 21.94 -17.54
N LYS A 109 15.89 21.85 -17.64
CA LYS A 109 15.02 23.02 -17.86
C LYS A 109 15.04 24.01 -16.70
N LEU A 110 15.28 23.54 -15.48
CA LEU A 110 15.40 24.34 -14.27
C LEU A 110 16.85 24.84 -14.03
N GLY A 111 17.79 24.54 -14.94
CA GLY A 111 19.20 24.93 -14.81
C GLY A 111 19.96 24.22 -13.70
N ARG A 112 19.43 23.10 -13.18
CA ARG A 112 20.05 22.28 -12.13
C ARG A 112 20.82 21.13 -12.81
N ASN A 113 22.15 21.21 -12.80
CA ASN A 113 23.04 20.23 -13.45
C ASN A 113 23.44 19.06 -12.53
N ASP A 114 22.86 18.98 -11.33
CA ASP A 114 23.36 18.14 -10.23
C ASP A 114 22.56 16.82 -10.07
N PHE A 115 21.78 16.45 -11.09
CA PHE A 115 20.84 15.31 -11.09
C PHE A 115 21.23 14.23 -12.10
#